data_AF-A0A3B0XZT2-F1
#
_entry.id   AF-A0A3B0XZT2-F1
#
_cell.length_a   1.000
_cell.length_b   1.000
_cell.length_c   1.000
_cell.angle_alpha   90.00
_cell.angle_beta   90.00
_cell.angle_gamma   90.00
#
_symmetry.space_group_name_H-M   'P 1'
#
loop_
_entity.id
_entity.type
_entity.pdbx_description
1 polymer ?
#
loop_
_entity_poly.entity_id
_entity_poly.type
_entity_poly.pdbx_seq_one_letter_code
_entity_poly.pdbx_strand_id
1 'polypeptide(L)'
;QRKVPALYWLSGLTCTDDNARTKAGMQRYAAEHGIALVFPDTSPRNSDTSEDVADAADRYDLGQGAGFYVNATHPPWKAHYQMYDYVTHELPSLLESQLALQHNNKSISGHSMGGHGALICALKNPAQYQSVSAFSPICNPLECAWGQDCFGAYLGWGTITEHGTPMMPAH
;
A
#
# COMPACT_ATOMS: atom_id res chain seq x y z
N GLN A 1 4.82 -28.43 -8.67
CA GLN A 1 5.35 -27.56 -7.60
C GLN A 1 4.40 -27.59 -6.41
N ARG A 2 4.90 -27.59 -5.16
CA ARG A 2 4.07 -27.47 -3.96
C ARG A 2 3.62 -26.02 -3.82
N LYS A 3 2.32 -25.79 -3.55
CA LYS A 3 1.79 -24.45 -3.28
C LYS A 3 2.22 -23.95 -1.90
N VAL A 4 2.64 -22.70 -1.80
CA VAL A 4 3.10 -22.05 -0.56
C VAL A 4 2.22 -20.85 -0.17
N PRO A 5 2.09 -20.49 1.12
CA PRO A 5 1.45 -19.24 1.53
C PRO A 5 2.30 -18.03 1.10
N ALA A 6 1.66 -16.86 1.03
CA ALA A 6 2.32 -15.61 0.64
C ALA A 6 2.41 -14.62 1.81
N LEU A 7 3.53 -13.89 1.89
CA LEU A 7 3.68 -12.71 2.74
C LEU A 7 3.85 -11.49 1.82
N TYR A 8 2.88 -10.57 1.88
CA TYR A 8 2.94 -9.29 1.20
C TYR A 8 3.72 -8.30 2.08
N TRP A 9 4.75 -7.68 1.50
CA TRP A 9 5.51 -6.62 2.15
C TRP A 9 5.20 -5.28 1.49
N LEU A 10 4.57 -4.37 2.24
CA LEU A 10 4.31 -3.02 1.80
C LEU A 10 5.46 -2.10 2.23
N SER A 11 6.09 -1.45 1.25
CA SER A 11 7.22 -0.54 1.49
C SER A 11 6.77 0.88 1.87
N GLY A 12 7.70 1.65 2.43
CA GLY A 12 7.46 3.03 2.83
C GLY A 12 7.54 4.02 1.67
N LEU A 13 7.48 5.31 1.99
CA LEU A 13 7.70 6.41 1.06
C LEU A 13 8.99 6.21 0.25
N THR A 14 8.98 6.71 -0.99
CA THR A 14 10.10 6.73 -1.95
C THR A 14 10.66 5.36 -2.36
N CYS A 15 10.10 4.27 -1.87
CA CYS A 15 10.58 2.92 -2.18
C CYS A 15 9.98 2.39 -3.48
N THR A 16 10.66 1.40 -4.06
CA THR A 16 10.10 0.48 -5.06
C THR A 16 10.06 -0.95 -4.50
N ASP A 17 9.77 -1.95 -5.35
CA ASP A 17 9.89 -3.36 -4.98
C ASP A 17 11.32 -3.74 -4.54
N ASP A 18 12.31 -3.00 -5.04
CA ASP A 18 13.72 -3.35 -4.90
C ASP A 18 14.27 -3.14 -3.49
N ASN A 19 13.80 -2.13 -2.76
CA ASN A 19 14.37 -1.73 -1.47
C ASN A 19 14.33 -2.87 -0.46
N ALA A 20 13.15 -3.42 -0.20
CA ALA A 20 12.98 -4.51 0.76
C ALA A 20 13.54 -5.82 0.21
N ARG A 21 13.30 -6.10 -1.08
CA ARG A 21 13.83 -7.27 -1.77
C ARG A 21 15.34 -7.38 -1.62
N THR A 22 16.09 -6.30 -1.75
CA THR A 22 17.57 -6.36 -1.73
C THR A 22 18.18 -6.12 -0.36
N LYS A 23 17.50 -5.42 0.56
CA LYS A 23 18.09 -4.95 1.83
C LYS A 23 17.51 -5.58 3.10
N ALA A 24 16.35 -6.22 3.04
CA ALA A 24 15.67 -6.71 4.25
C ALA A 24 16.16 -8.09 4.73
N GLY A 25 16.84 -8.87 3.87
CA GLY A 25 17.35 -10.20 4.24
C GLY A 25 16.28 -11.25 4.52
N MET A 26 15.04 -11.04 4.03
CA MET A 26 13.88 -11.90 4.30
C MET A 26 13.95 -13.27 3.60
N GLN A 27 14.69 -13.38 2.49
CA GLN A 27 14.69 -14.55 1.62
C GLN A 27 15.17 -15.81 2.32
N ARG A 28 16.17 -15.71 3.20
CA ARG A 28 16.69 -16.86 3.95
C ARG A 28 15.58 -17.50 4.79
N TYR A 29 14.89 -16.69 5.58
CA TYR A 29 13.80 -17.17 6.44
C TYR A 29 12.57 -17.60 5.63
N ALA A 30 12.25 -16.89 4.56
CA ALA A 30 11.16 -17.28 3.67
C ALA A 30 11.41 -18.66 3.03
N ALA A 31 12.65 -18.96 2.64
CA ALA A 31 13.03 -20.28 2.16
C ALA A 31 12.97 -21.36 3.25
N GLU A 32 13.46 -21.05 4.46
CA GLU A 32 13.39 -21.95 5.63
C GLU A 32 11.94 -22.33 5.99
N HIS A 33 11.00 -21.39 5.86
CA HIS A 33 9.58 -21.59 6.22
C HIS A 33 8.67 -21.95 5.03
N GLY A 34 9.18 -21.95 3.80
CA GLY A 34 8.38 -22.20 2.60
C GLY A 34 7.29 -21.14 2.38
N ILE A 35 7.66 -19.86 2.42
CA ILE A 35 6.76 -18.71 2.23
C ILE A 35 7.18 -17.96 0.96
N ALA A 36 6.23 -17.60 0.10
CA ALA A 36 6.48 -16.67 -0.99
C ALA A 36 6.49 -15.23 -0.48
N LEU A 37 7.47 -14.43 -0.88
CA LEU A 37 7.53 -12.99 -0.58
C LEU A 37 7.01 -12.20 -1.79
N VAL A 38 6.09 -11.27 -1.55
CA VAL A 38 5.54 -10.38 -2.57
C VAL A 38 5.86 -8.94 -2.21
N PHE A 39 6.53 -8.22 -3.12
CA PHE A 39 6.95 -6.84 -2.95
C PHE A 39 6.30 -5.97 -4.04
N PRO A 40 5.09 -5.44 -3.85
CA PRO A 40 4.51 -4.46 -4.77
C PRO A 40 5.30 -3.15 -4.74
N ASP A 41 5.18 -2.37 -5.82
CA ASP A 41 5.57 -0.96 -5.81
C ASP A 41 4.63 -0.14 -4.90
N THR A 42 4.97 1.12 -4.66
CA THR A 42 4.34 1.99 -3.65
C THR A 42 3.34 2.99 -4.22
N SER A 43 3.25 3.08 -5.55
CA SER A 43 2.32 3.93 -6.29
C SER A 43 2.19 3.42 -7.74
N PRO A 44 1.18 3.88 -8.51
CA PRO A 44 1.29 3.85 -9.96
C PRO A 44 2.55 4.62 -10.43
N ARG A 45 3.05 4.26 -11.61
CA ARG A 45 4.24 4.87 -12.24
C ARG A 45 3.92 5.27 -13.67
N ASN A 46 4.55 6.33 -14.15
CA ASN A 46 4.62 6.57 -15.59
C ASN A 46 5.33 5.38 -16.26
N SER A 47 4.83 4.97 -17.42
CA SER A 47 5.46 3.93 -18.22
C SER A 47 6.03 4.54 -19.49
N ASP A 48 6.95 3.83 -20.15
CA ASP A 48 7.52 4.26 -21.43
C ASP A 48 6.46 4.45 -22.54
N THR A 49 5.23 3.97 -22.29
CA THR A 49 4.09 4.05 -23.22
C THR A 49 3.00 5.04 -22.80
N SER A 50 3.02 5.57 -21.57
CA SER A 50 2.10 6.63 -21.12
C SER A 50 2.66 7.44 -19.95
N GLU A 51 2.64 8.77 -20.10
CA GLU A 51 3.06 9.75 -19.07
C GLU A 51 1.87 10.52 -18.50
N ASP A 52 0.75 9.84 -18.25
CA ASP A 52 -0.48 10.44 -17.76
C ASP A 52 -0.73 10.21 -16.26
N VAL A 53 0.17 9.51 -15.56
CA VAL A 53 0.04 9.32 -14.11
C VAL A 53 0.42 10.61 -13.40
N ALA A 54 -0.60 11.23 -12.77
CA ALA A 54 -0.42 12.42 -11.96
C ALA A 54 0.70 12.24 -10.93
N ASP A 55 1.53 13.26 -10.76
CA ASP A 55 2.63 13.25 -9.81
C ASP A 55 2.84 14.64 -9.18
N ALA A 56 3.47 14.67 -8.02
CA ALA A 56 3.92 15.87 -7.35
C ALA A 56 5.46 15.85 -7.29
N ALA A 57 6.11 16.07 -8.43
CA ALA A 57 7.54 15.83 -8.63
C ALA A 57 8.48 16.49 -7.60
N ASP A 58 8.08 17.64 -7.03
CA ASP A 58 8.85 18.37 -6.00
C ASP A 58 8.58 17.87 -4.57
N ARG A 59 7.80 16.80 -4.41
CA ARG A 59 7.39 16.23 -3.13
C ARG A 59 7.70 14.74 -3.05
N TYR A 60 8.48 14.35 -2.04
CA TYR A 60 8.79 12.94 -1.78
C TYR A 60 7.64 12.19 -1.09
N ASP A 61 6.70 12.92 -0.52
CA ASP A 61 5.64 12.43 0.37
C ASP A 61 4.25 12.47 -0.27
N LEU A 62 4.13 12.85 -1.55
CA LEU A 62 2.89 12.86 -2.31
C LEU A 62 3.17 12.42 -3.76
N GLY A 63 2.25 11.68 -4.37
CA GLY A 63 2.39 11.20 -5.74
C GLY A 63 3.21 9.91 -5.86
N GLN A 64 4.09 9.86 -6.86
CA GLN A 64 4.85 8.66 -7.18
C GLN A 64 5.83 8.30 -6.06
N GLY A 65 5.78 7.07 -5.57
CA GLY A 65 6.50 6.65 -4.36
C GLY A 65 5.70 6.86 -3.06
N ALA A 66 4.49 7.41 -3.13
CA ALA A 66 3.72 7.87 -1.98
C ALA A 66 2.21 7.62 -2.13
N GLY A 67 1.79 6.46 -2.64
CA GLY A 67 0.39 6.15 -2.89
C GLY A 67 -0.48 5.93 -1.63
N PHE A 68 0.13 5.92 -0.44
CA PHE A 68 -0.52 5.78 0.88
C PHE A 68 -1.44 4.56 1.06
N TYR A 69 -1.46 3.63 0.12
CA TYR A 69 -2.31 2.43 0.12
C TYR A 69 -3.81 2.74 0.28
N VAL A 70 -4.25 3.83 -0.36
CA VAL A 70 -5.66 4.24 -0.44
C VAL A 70 -6.21 4.05 -1.86
N ASN A 71 -7.53 4.15 -1.99
CA ASN A 71 -8.21 4.38 -3.26
C ASN A 71 -8.55 5.86 -3.34
N ALA A 72 -7.82 6.61 -4.16
CA ALA A 72 -8.05 8.03 -4.34
C ALA A 72 -9.42 8.29 -4.98
N THR A 73 -10.13 9.29 -4.46
CA THR A 73 -11.45 9.73 -4.94
C THR A 73 -11.40 11.12 -5.57
N HIS A 74 -10.37 11.91 -5.28
CA HIS A 74 -10.22 13.26 -5.77
C HIS A 74 -9.33 13.32 -7.03
N PRO A 75 -9.72 14.09 -8.07
CA PRO A 75 -8.85 14.35 -9.22
C PRO A 75 -7.57 15.13 -8.84
N PRO A 76 -6.46 14.98 -9.59
CA PRO A 76 -6.29 14.06 -10.73
C PRO A 76 -6.01 12.61 -10.28
N TRP A 77 -5.71 12.39 -9.01
CA TRP A 77 -5.23 11.12 -8.45
C TRP A 77 -6.17 9.94 -8.64
N LYS A 78 -7.49 10.18 -8.60
CA LYS A 78 -8.54 9.16 -8.81
C LYS A 78 -8.29 8.28 -10.03
N ALA A 79 -7.68 8.81 -11.10
CA ALA A 79 -7.46 8.08 -12.34
C ALA A 79 -6.57 6.84 -12.16
N HIS A 80 -5.56 6.89 -11.28
CA HIS A 80 -4.54 5.83 -11.19
C HIS A 80 -4.22 5.38 -9.76
N TYR A 81 -4.47 6.21 -8.74
CA TYR A 81 -4.06 5.94 -7.35
C TYR A 81 -5.09 5.05 -6.63
N GLN A 82 -5.28 3.83 -7.13
CA GLN A 82 -6.16 2.80 -6.57
C GLN A 82 -5.34 1.71 -5.85
N MET A 83 -4.39 2.16 -5.02
CA MET A 83 -3.38 1.28 -4.41
C MET A 83 -3.99 0.30 -3.40
N TYR A 84 -5.07 0.68 -2.71
CA TYR A 84 -5.77 -0.25 -1.80
C TYR A 84 -6.32 -1.44 -2.59
N ASP A 85 -7.08 -1.21 -3.65
CA ASP A 85 -7.62 -2.31 -4.47
C ASP A 85 -6.53 -3.11 -5.18
N TYR A 86 -5.47 -2.43 -5.63
CA TYR A 86 -4.32 -3.11 -6.22
C TYR A 86 -3.74 -4.16 -5.26
N VAL A 87 -3.47 -3.80 -4.01
CA VAL A 87 -2.83 -4.70 -3.05
C VAL A 87 -3.78 -5.72 -2.40
N THR A 88 -5.08 -5.41 -2.27
CA THR A 88 -6.04 -6.33 -1.64
C THR A 88 -6.72 -7.26 -2.64
N HIS A 89 -6.90 -6.83 -3.89
CA HIS A 89 -7.72 -7.53 -4.88
C HIS A 89 -6.97 -7.91 -6.16
N GLU A 90 -6.46 -6.93 -6.92
CA GLU A 90 -5.90 -7.17 -8.25
C GLU A 90 -4.64 -8.04 -8.19
N LEU A 91 -3.62 -7.59 -7.44
CA LEU A 91 -2.34 -8.28 -7.36
C LEU A 91 -2.47 -9.68 -6.76
N PRO A 92 -3.19 -9.91 -5.64
CA PRO A 92 -3.38 -11.27 -5.14
C PRO A 92 -4.08 -12.19 -6.12
N SER A 93 -5.12 -11.73 -6.82
CA SER A 93 -5.84 -12.54 -7.80
C SER A 93 -4.93 -12.93 -8.97
N LEU A 94 -4.14 -11.98 -9.47
CA LEU A 94 -3.16 -12.22 -10.53
C LEU A 94 -2.13 -13.27 -10.09
N LEU A 95 -1.48 -13.07 -8.94
CA LEU A 95 -0.41 -13.95 -8.48
C LEU A 95 -0.91 -15.36 -8.16
N GLU A 96 -2.08 -15.49 -7.53
CA GLU A 96 -2.66 -16.81 -7.22
C GLU A 96 -3.11 -17.57 -8.48
N SER A 97 -3.40 -16.86 -9.59
CA SER A 97 -3.71 -17.47 -10.88
C SER A 97 -2.48 -17.91 -11.67
N GLN A 98 -1.33 -17.23 -11.50
CA GLN A 98 -0.13 -17.44 -12.32
C GLN A 98 0.96 -18.24 -11.61
N LEU A 99 1.01 -18.23 -10.27
CA LEU A 99 2.10 -18.78 -9.48
C LEU A 99 1.63 -19.93 -8.57
N ALA A 100 2.59 -20.69 -8.02
CA ALA A 100 2.33 -21.77 -7.06
C ALA A 100 2.02 -21.24 -5.64
N LEU A 101 1.02 -20.37 -5.53
CA LEU A 101 0.54 -19.83 -4.25
C LEU A 101 -0.69 -20.60 -3.75
N GLN A 102 -0.81 -20.70 -2.43
CA GLN A 102 -2.03 -21.18 -1.78
C GLN A 102 -3.11 -20.11 -1.86
N HIS A 103 -4.29 -20.51 -2.31
CA HIS A 103 -5.42 -19.59 -2.43
C HIS A 103 -5.87 -19.10 -1.04
N ASN A 104 -6.02 -17.78 -0.90
CA ASN A 104 -6.47 -17.14 0.34
C ASN A 104 -5.69 -17.54 1.62
N ASN A 105 -4.42 -17.96 1.48
CA ASN A 105 -3.51 -18.19 2.60
C ASN A 105 -2.34 -17.21 2.51
N LYS A 106 -2.59 -16.00 3.00
CA LYS A 106 -1.66 -14.88 2.93
C LYS A 106 -1.61 -14.08 4.22
N SER A 107 -0.48 -13.45 4.47
CA SER A 107 -0.26 -12.48 5.54
C SER A 107 0.30 -11.18 4.96
N ILE A 108 0.28 -10.12 5.75
CA ILE A 108 0.76 -8.80 5.31
C ILE A 108 1.66 -8.16 6.36
N SER A 109 2.70 -7.48 5.89
CA SER A 109 3.60 -6.69 6.73
C SER A 109 4.01 -5.43 5.98
N GLY A 110 4.69 -4.51 6.66
CA GLY A 110 5.24 -3.34 5.98
C GLY A 110 5.98 -2.37 6.88
N HIS A 111 6.60 -1.37 6.25
CA HIS A 111 7.39 -0.35 6.92
C HIS A 111 6.82 1.06 6.71
N SER A 112 6.70 1.87 7.77
CA SER A 112 6.24 3.28 7.69
C SER A 112 4.89 3.44 6.99
N MET A 113 4.81 4.11 5.84
CA MET A 113 3.62 4.16 4.98
C MET A 113 3.09 2.75 4.63
N GLY A 114 3.98 1.79 4.39
CA GLY A 114 3.60 0.40 4.17
C GLY A 114 3.14 -0.31 5.43
N GLY A 115 3.64 0.09 6.60
CA GLY A 115 3.11 -0.35 7.89
C GLY A 115 1.67 0.13 8.10
N HIS A 116 1.39 1.38 7.74
CA HIS A 116 0.02 1.91 7.67
C HIS A 116 -0.86 1.07 6.73
N GLY A 117 -0.39 0.88 5.49
CA GLY A 117 -1.07 0.05 4.48
C GLY A 117 -1.39 -1.36 4.99
N ALA A 118 -0.41 -2.02 5.62
CA ALA A 118 -0.55 -3.38 6.12
C ALA A 118 -1.63 -3.47 7.20
N LEU A 119 -1.63 -2.53 8.14
CA LEU A 119 -2.63 -2.44 9.19
C LEU A 119 -4.04 -2.19 8.62
N ILE A 120 -4.22 -1.21 7.71
CA ILE A 120 -5.54 -0.92 7.16
C ILE A 120 -6.06 -2.06 6.27
N CYS A 121 -5.20 -2.73 5.50
CA CYS A 121 -5.59 -3.86 4.68
C CYS A 121 -6.06 -5.04 5.54
N ALA A 122 -5.32 -5.36 6.61
CA ALA A 122 -5.70 -6.43 7.52
C ALA A 122 -6.97 -6.11 8.32
N LEU A 123 -7.09 -4.91 8.88
CA LEU A 123 -8.23 -4.50 9.71
C LEU A 123 -9.53 -4.39 8.91
N LYS A 124 -9.46 -3.93 7.65
CA LYS A 124 -10.63 -3.84 6.76
C LYS A 124 -11.00 -5.19 6.12
N ASN A 125 -10.09 -6.16 6.12
CA ASN A 125 -10.30 -7.48 5.50
C ASN A 125 -9.84 -8.62 6.44
N PRO A 126 -10.41 -8.74 7.65
CA PRO A 126 -9.90 -9.67 8.67
C PRO A 126 -9.93 -11.15 8.25
N ALA A 127 -10.81 -11.52 7.32
CA ALA A 127 -10.89 -12.88 6.78
C ALA A 127 -9.86 -13.18 5.66
N GLN A 128 -9.20 -12.15 5.10
CA GLN A 128 -8.24 -12.31 3.99
C GLN A 128 -6.80 -12.53 4.46
N TYR A 129 -6.47 -12.14 5.69
CA TYR A 129 -5.09 -12.14 6.18
C TYR A 129 -4.96 -12.98 7.46
N GLN A 130 -4.06 -13.96 7.45
CA GLN A 130 -3.80 -14.83 8.60
C GLN A 130 -3.07 -14.10 9.72
N SER A 131 -2.24 -13.10 9.38
CA SER A 131 -1.54 -12.26 10.33
C SER A 131 -1.16 -10.92 9.71
N VAL A 132 -0.93 -9.95 10.60
CA VAL A 132 -0.38 -8.63 10.26
C VAL A 132 0.73 -8.26 11.24
N SER A 133 1.79 -7.63 10.71
CA SER A 133 2.83 -6.96 11.51
C SER A 133 3.25 -5.66 10.83
N ALA A 134 3.98 -4.80 11.52
CA ALA A 134 4.48 -3.56 10.94
C ALA A 134 5.78 -3.10 11.63
N PHE A 135 6.62 -2.42 10.86
CA PHE A 135 7.85 -1.76 11.32
C PHE A 135 7.65 -0.24 11.23
N SER A 136 7.68 0.44 12.37
CA SER A 136 7.51 1.90 12.47
C SER A 136 6.27 2.45 11.71
N PRO A 137 5.06 1.87 11.86
CA PRO A 137 3.88 2.27 11.08
C PRO A 137 3.42 3.70 11.35
N ILE A 138 2.85 4.34 10.33
CA ILE A 138 2.02 5.55 10.50
C ILE A 138 0.64 5.12 11.06
N CYS A 139 0.52 5.05 12.38
CA CYS A 139 -0.68 4.50 13.03
C CYS A 139 -1.91 5.43 13.01
N ASN A 140 -1.71 6.74 13.02
CA ASN A 140 -2.80 7.72 13.04
C ASN A 140 -2.56 8.83 12.00
N PRO A 141 -2.80 8.55 10.70
CA PRO A 141 -2.53 9.50 9.62
C PRO A 141 -3.37 10.79 9.70
N LEU A 142 -4.50 10.79 10.41
CA LEU A 142 -5.32 12.00 10.59
C LEU A 142 -4.66 13.04 11.50
N GLU A 143 -3.76 12.61 12.38
CA GLU A 143 -3.07 13.45 13.37
C GLU A 143 -1.57 13.61 13.05
N CYS A 144 -1.17 13.42 11.79
CA CYS A 144 0.20 13.68 11.35
C CYS A 144 0.23 14.44 10.02
N ALA A 145 1.23 15.30 9.84
CA ALA A 145 1.32 16.18 8.67
C ALA A 145 1.28 15.41 7.34
N TRP A 146 2.04 14.30 7.23
CA TRP A 146 2.05 13.48 6.02
C TRP A 146 0.69 12.87 5.70
N GLY A 147 -0.02 12.36 6.70
CA GLY A 147 -1.32 11.75 6.48
C GLY A 147 -2.39 12.80 6.17
N GLN A 148 -2.31 13.98 6.79
CA GLN A 148 -3.21 15.10 6.48
C GLN A 148 -3.03 15.56 5.02
N ASP A 149 -1.80 15.83 4.60
CA ASP A 149 -1.54 16.27 3.22
C ASP A 149 -1.98 15.23 2.19
N CYS A 150 -1.63 13.96 2.40
CA CYS A 150 -2.00 12.88 1.48
C CYS A 150 -3.50 12.62 1.44
N PHE A 151 -4.19 12.62 2.58
CA PHE A 151 -5.64 12.42 2.60
C PHE A 151 -6.37 13.61 2.01
N GLY A 152 -5.91 14.83 2.29
CA GLY A 152 -6.42 16.04 1.65
C GLY A 152 -6.30 15.98 0.12
N ALA A 153 -5.16 15.50 -0.39
CA ALA A 153 -4.93 15.37 -1.83
C ALA A 153 -5.74 14.22 -2.47
N TYR A 154 -5.69 13.01 -1.89
CA TYR A 154 -6.26 11.80 -2.51
C TYR A 154 -7.76 11.63 -2.25
N LEU A 155 -8.22 11.98 -1.05
CA LEU A 155 -9.59 11.72 -0.58
C LEU A 155 -10.43 13.00 -0.52
N GLY A 156 -9.77 14.17 -0.54
CA GLY A 156 -10.40 15.47 -0.30
C GLY A 156 -10.63 15.72 1.19
N TRP A 157 -10.67 17.00 1.57
CA TRP A 157 -11.22 17.41 2.86
C TRP A 157 -12.73 17.54 2.75
N GLY A 158 -13.50 16.84 3.59
CA GLY A 158 -14.89 17.21 3.84
C GLY A 158 -14.94 18.63 4.41
N THR A 159 -16.05 19.33 4.18
CA THR A 159 -16.29 20.71 4.63
C THR A 159 -15.74 20.95 6.03
N ILE A 160 -14.76 21.85 6.15
CA ILE A 160 -14.13 22.27 7.40
C ILE A 160 -15.23 22.84 8.31
N THR A 161 -15.43 22.28 9.50
CA THR A 161 -16.24 22.95 10.53
C THR A 161 -15.37 23.94 11.29
N GLU A 162 -15.98 24.96 11.91
CA GLU A 162 -15.38 26.18 12.50
C GLU A 162 -14.21 26.00 13.50
N HIS A 163 -13.74 24.77 13.76
CA HIS A 163 -12.65 24.44 14.67
C HIS A 163 -11.36 23.94 14.00
N GLY A 164 -11.25 24.01 12.66
CA GLY A 164 -9.99 23.74 11.96
C GLY A 164 -9.58 22.26 11.90
N THR A 165 -10.43 21.35 12.38
CA THR A 165 -10.28 19.91 12.17
C THR A 165 -10.91 19.53 10.84
N PRO A 166 -10.17 18.89 9.92
CA PRO A 166 -10.76 18.41 8.68
C PRO A 166 -11.80 17.32 8.95
N MET A 167 -13.02 17.50 8.44
CA MET A 167 -14.05 16.46 8.47
C MET A 167 -13.86 15.54 7.26
N MET A 168 -14.12 14.24 7.42
CA MET A 168 -14.18 13.32 6.29
C MET A 168 -15.39 13.64 5.39
N PRO A 169 -15.30 13.43 4.06
CA PRO A 169 -16.50 13.31 3.25
C PRO A 169 -17.30 12.09 3.73
N ALA A 170 -18.61 12.26 3.88
CA ALA A 170 -19.51 11.17 4.25
C ALA A 170 -19.51 10.10 3.13
N HIS A 171 -19.46 8.84 3.54
CA HIS A 171 -19.48 7.64 2.69
C HIS A 171 -20.65 7.61 1.70
#